data_AF-A0A2T9K5X2-F1
#
_entry.id   AF-A0A2T9K5X2-F1
#
_cell.length_a   1.000
_cell.length_b   1.000
_cell.length_c   1.000
_cell.angle_alpha   90.00
_cell.angle_beta   90.00
_cell.angle_gamma   90.00
#
_symmetry.space_group_name_H-M   'P 1'
#
loop_
_entity.id
_entity.type
_entity.pdbx_description
1 polymer ?
#
loop_
_entity_poly.entity_id
_entity_poly.type
_entity_poly.pdbx_seq_one_letter_code
_entity_poly.pdbx_strand_id
1 'polypeptide(L)'
;MTLGANIGATQFSAWRGLAAVVGGVATAIAVSVAAVVAVVFAATLVVVGFMATALLGLAAFALRGRRQAARAKASADPNLIEARNVGGHSWVAYGWNERR
;
A
#
# COMPACT_ATOMS: atom_id res chain seq x y z
N MET A 1 -34.76 -39.93 46.00
CA MET A 1 -33.48 -39.98 45.24
C MET A 1 -33.21 -38.74 44.38
N THR A 2 -33.82 -37.58 44.64
CA THR A 2 -33.72 -36.37 43.79
C THR A 2 -32.74 -35.32 44.30
N LEU A 3 -32.23 -35.45 45.54
CA LEU A 3 -31.38 -34.44 46.17
C LEU A 3 -29.95 -34.39 45.58
N GLY A 4 -29.35 -35.55 45.25
CA GLY A 4 -27.99 -35.63 44.70
C GLY A 4 -27.83 -35.07 43.28
N ALA A 5 -28.88 -35.15 42.46
CA ALA A 5 -28.86 -34.66 41.08
C ALA A 5 -28.82 -33.12 40.99
N ASN A 6 -29.50 -32.43 41.91
CA ASN A 6 -29.54 -30.97 41.93
C ASN A 6 -28.22 -30.33 42.39
N ILE A 7 -27.52 -31.00 43.32
CA ILE A 7 -26.17 -30.58 43.70
C ILE A 7 -25.27 -30.72 42.46
N GLY A 8 -25.22 -31.89 41.81
CA GLY A 8 -24.52 -32.14 40.54
C GLY A 8 -24.67 -31.06 39.46
N ALA A 9 -25.91 -30.65 39.20
CA ALA A 9 -26.22 -29.67 38.15
C ALA A 9 -25.75 -28.23 38.49
N THR A 10 -25.82 -27.83 39.76
CA THR A 10 -25.43 -26.48 40.20
C THR A 10 -23.92 -26.28 40.23
N GLN A 11 -23.15 -27.30 40.65
CA GLN A 11 -21.68 -27.28 40.58
C GLN A 11 -21.20 -27.17 39.12
N PHE A 12 -21.78 -27.94 38.21
CA PHE A 12 -21.38 -27.92 36.80
C PHE A 12 -21.68 -26.57 36.11
N SER A 13 -22.74 -25.87 36.51
CA SER A 13 -23.06 -24.54 35.98
C SER A 13 -22.13 -23.44 36.54
N ALA A 14 -21.75 -23.54 37.82
CA ALA A 14 -20.84 -22.59 38.46
C ALA A 14 -19.44 -22.63 37.83
N TRP A 15 -18.90 -23.82 37.55
CA TRP A 15 -17.60 -23.99 36.88
C TRP A 15 -17.60 -23.42 35.45
N ARG A 16 -18.70 -23.60 34.70
CA ARG A 16 -18.85 -23.01 33.36
C ARG A 16 -18.93 -21.49 33.39
N GLY A 17 -19.61 -20.92 34.39
CA GLY A 17 -19.65 -19.47 34.61
C GLY A 17 -18.27 -18.91 34.91
N LEU A 18 -17.52 -19.56 35.80
CA LEU A 18 -16.14 -19.17 36.12
C LEU A 18 -15.23 -19.24 34.89
N ALA A 19 -15.31 -20.32 34.12
CA ALA A 19 -14.54 -20.49 32.89
C ALA A 19 -14.86 -19.40 31.85
N ALA A 20 -16.14 -19.02 31.73
CA ALA A 20 -16.55 -17.94 30.84
C ALA A 20 -16.00 -16.57 31.27
N VAL A 21 -16.02 -16.26 32.57
CA VAL A 21 -15.46 -15.01 33.11
C VAL A 21 -13.96 -14.95 32.92
N VAL A 22 -13.24 -16.03 33.27
CA VAL A 22 -11.78 -16.11 33.09
C VAL A 22 -11.40 -16.00 31.62
N GLY A 23 -12.11 -16.69 30.74
CA GLY A 23 -11.91 -16.57 29.29
C GLY A 23 -12.17 -15.16 28.76
N GLY A 24 -13.21 -14.49 29.26
CA GLY A 24 -13.53 -13.11 28.92
C GLY A 24 -12.42 -12.14 29.34
N VAL A 25 -11.93 -12.26 30.57
CA VAL A 25 -10.84 -11.43 31.09
C VAL A 25 -9.55 -11.67 30.30
N ALA A 26 -9.20 -12.92 30.02
CA ALA A 26 -8.02 -13.25 29.21
C ALA A 26 -8.10 -12.62 27.81
N THR A 27 -9.26 -12.69 27.17
CA THR A 27 -9.49 -12.10 25.85
C THR A 27 -9.37 -10.58 25.90
N ALA A 28 -9.93 -9.93 26.92
CA ALA A 28 -9.83 -8.49 27.10
C ALA A 28 -8.37 -8.01 27.24
N ILE A 29 -7.56 -8.74 28.02
CA ILE A 29 -6.13 -8.44 28.16
C ILE A 29 -5.41 -8.63 26.82
N ALA A 30 -5.65 -9.75 26.12
CA ALA A 30 -5.03 -10.03 24.83
C ALA A 30 -5.36 -8.94 23.79
N VAL A 31 -6.62 -8.52 23.71
CA VAL A 31 -7.07 -7.44 22.82
C VAL A 31 -6.41 -6.11 23.19
N SER A 32 -6.28 -5.82 24.48
CA SER A 32 -5.61 -4.58 24.94
C SER A 32 -4.16 -4.53 24.49
N VAL A 33 -3.41 -5.63 24.66
CA VAL A 33 -2.02 -5.72 24.21
C VAL A 33 -1.93 -5.61 22.69
N ALA A 34 -2.79 -6.33 21.96
CA ALA A 34 -2.83 -6.26 20.50
C ALA A 34 -3.13 -4.83 20.00
N ALA A 35 -4.03 -4.11 20.67
CA ALA A 35 -4.35 -2.72 20.34
C ALA A 35 -3.13 -1.81 20.54
N VAL A 36 -2.42 -1.94 21.66
CA VAL A 36 -1.20 -1.17 21.92
C VAL A 36 -0.13 -1.44 20.84
N VAL A 37 0.11 -2.71 20.53
CA VAL A 37 1.07 -3.09 19.47
C VAL A 37 0.65 -2.53 18.12
N ALA A 38 -0.64 -2.63 17.77
CA ALA A 38 -1.19 -2.11 16.53
C ALA A 38 -1.01 -0.59 16.42
N VAL A 39 -1.20 0.15 17.51
CA VAL A 39 -1.00 1.61 17.54
C VAL A 39 0.46 1.98 17.29
N VAL A 40 1.40 1.32 17.96
CA VAL A 40 2.84 1.56 17.76
C VAL A 40 3.26 1.25 16.32
N PHE A 41 2.77 0.13 15.79
CA PHE A 41 3.01 -0.27 14.42
C PHE A 41 2.43 0.75 13.43
N ALA A 42 1.18 1.18 13.64
CA ALA A 42 0.53 2.19 12.81
C ALA A 42 1.29 3.52 12.84
N ALA A 43 1.72 3.99 14.01
CA ALA A 43 2.55 5.19 14.14
C ALA A 43 3.85 5.09 13.33
N THR A 44 4.50 3.93 13.37
CA THR A 44 5.71 3.66 12.58
C THR A 44 5.41 3.70 11.08
N LEU A 45 4.31 3.06 10.65
CA LEU A 45 3.89 3.09 9.25
C LEU A 45 3.51 4.49 8.76
N VAL A 46 2.99 5.36 9.62
CA VAL A 46 2.75 6.77 9.27
C VAL A 46 4.06 7.47 8.92
N VAL A 47 5.10 7.29 9.74
CA VAL A 47 6.42 7.88 9.48
C VAL A 47 7.04 7.30 8.21
N VAL A 48 7.06 5.97 8.09
CA VAL A 48 7.61 5.30 6.90
C VAL A 48 6.83 5.66 5.65
N GLY A 49 5.51 5.69 5.72
CA GLY A 49 4.62 6.07 4.63
C GLY A 49 4.87 7.50 4.20
N PHE A 50 4.97 8.44 5.13
CA PHE A 50 5.31 9.83 4.83
C PHE A 50 6.67 9.96 4.13
N MET A 51 7.70 9.29 4.66
CA MET A 51 9.04 9.30 4.05
C MET A 51 9.03 8.65 2.66
N ALA A 52 8.36 7.51 2.52
CA ALA A 52 8.22 6.82 1.25
C ALA A 52 7.48 7.69 0.22
N THR A 53 6.38 8.35 0.61
CA THR A 53 5.65 9.27 -0.27
C THR A 53 6.51 10.47 -0.67
N ALA A 54 7.27 11.06 0.26
CA ALA A 54 8.20 12.15 -0.05
C ALA A 54 9.28 11.71 -1.05
N LEU A 55 9.89 10.55 -0.81
CA LEU A 55 10.92 9.99 -1.68
C LEU A 55 10.37 9.58 -3.04
N LEU A 56 9.22 8.92 -3.09
CA LEU A 56 8.56 8.51 -4.33
C LEU A 56 8.08 9.72 -5.14
N GLY A 57 7.55 10.75 -4.48
CA GLY A 57 7.17 12.00 -5.12
C GLY A 57 8.37 12.68 -5.78
N LEU A 58 9.47 12.80 -5.05
CA LEU A 58 10.71 13.37 -5.57
C LEU A 58 11.31 12.50 -6.70
N ALA A 59 11.37 11.19 -6.51
CA ALA A 59 11.90 10.26 -7.52
C ALA A 59 11.04 10.28 -8.79
N ALA A 60 9.71 10.31 -8.67
CA ALA A 60 8.79 10.42 -9.78
C ALA A 60 8.97 11.77 -10.51
N PHE A 61 9.13 12.87 -9.77
CA PHE A 61 9.39 14.18 -10.34
C PHE A 61 10.72 14.23 -11.09
N ALA A 62 11.81 13.73 -10.49
CA ALA A 62 13.12 13.66 -11.10
C ALA A 62 13.11 12.80 -12.38
N LEU A 63 12.44 11.65 -12.34
CA LEU A 63 12.31 10.77 -13.50
C LEU A 63 11.46 11.41 -14.61
N ARG A 64 10.41 12.16 -14.24
CA ARG A 64 9.57 12.92 -15.18
C ARG A 64 10.35 14.04 -15.86
N GLY A 65 11.15 14.79 -15.10
CA GLY A 65 12.06 15.79 -15.65
C GLY A 65 13.10 15.18 -16.60
N ARG A 66 13.71 14.05 -16.21
CA ARG A 66 14.65 13.30 -17.07
C ARG A 66 13.99 12.82 -18.37
N ARG A 67 12.75 12.33 -18.30
CA ARG A 67 11.96 11.94 -19.48
C ARG A 67 11.62 13.14 -20.38
N GLN A 68 11.30 14.29 -19.80
CA GLN A 68 11.04 15.52 -20.55
C GLN A 68 12.31 16.05 -21.23
N ALA A 69 13.44 16.08 -20.52
CA ALA A 69 14.73 16.47 -21.09
C ALA A 69 15.18 15.50 -22.21
N ALA A 70 15.00 14.19 -22.02
CA ALA A 70 15.30 13.20 -23.05
C ALA A 70 14.41 13.36 -24.28
N ARG A 71 13.11 13.67 -24.11
CA ARG A 71 12.22 13.99 -25.23
C ARG A 71 12.60 15.29 -25.93
N ALA A 72 12.93 16.34 -25.18
CA ALA A 72 13.40 17.60 -25.75
C ALA A 72 14.70 17.40 -26.55
N LYS A 73 15.63 16.57 -26.04
CA LYS A 73 16.85 16.18 -26.76
C LYS A 73 16.53 15.37 -28.02
N ALA A 74 15.59 14.43 -27.96
CA ALA A 74 15.18 13.64 -29.12
C ALA A 74 14.51 14.51 -30.21
N SER A 75 13.66 15.47 -29.83
CA SER A 75 13.07 16.45 -30.75
C SER A 75 14.07 17.50 -31.27
N ALA A 76 15.24 17.61 -30.66
CA ALA A 76 16.31 18.49 -31.10
C ALA A 76 17.43 17.73 -31.83
N ASP A 77 17.30 16.42 -32.01
CA ASP A 77 18.28 15.58 -32.69
C ASP A 77 18.05 15.66 -34.21
N PRO A 78 18.94 16.33 -34.98
CA PRO A 78 18.76 16.54 -36.41
C PRO A 78 18.95 15.27 -37.24
N ASN A 79 19.41 14.17 -36.63
CA ASN A 79 19.46 12.84 -37.25
C ASN A 79 18.21 11.99 -36.99
N LEU A 80 17.24 12.49 -36.22
CA LEU A 80 16.02 11.75 -35.94
C LEU A 80 15.09 11.87 -37.15
N ILE A 81 14.72 10.71 -37.70
CA ILE A 81 13.79 10.58 -38.82
C ILE A 81 12.39 10.96 -38.31
N GLU A 82 12.05 12.25 -38.35
CA GLU A 82 10.77 12.74 -37.87
C GLU A 82 9.68 12.43 -38.90
N ALA A 83 8.81 11.47 -38.55
CA ALA A 83 7.56 11.24 -39.26
C ALA A 83 6.56 12.35 -38.89
N ARG A 84 6.47 13.42 -39.69
CA ARG A 84 5.52 14.52 -39.45
C ARG A 84 4.21 14.22 -40.18
N ASN A 85 3.11 14.11 -39.43
CA ASN A 85 1.77 13.93 -39.99
C ASN A 85 1.31 15.24 -40.62
N VAL A 86 1.45 15.34 -41.94
CA VAL A 86 0.94 16.43 -42.77
C VAL A 86 -0.54 16.19 -43.03
N GLY A 87 -1.36 16.52 -42.02
CA GLY A 87 -2.80 16.77 -42.10
C GLY A 87 -3.55 15.97 -43.17
N GLY A 88 -3.77 14.69 -42.93
CA GLY A 88 -4.60 13.87 -43.81
C GLY A 88 -4.45 12.41 -43.48
N HIS A 89 -3.56 11.70 -44.18
CA HIS A 89 -3.35 10.26 -44.01
C HIS A 89 -1.94 9.75 -44.36
N SER A 90 -0.92 10.61 -44.47
CA SER A 90 0.47 10.16 -44.74
C SER A 90 1.44 10.63 -43.66
N TRP A 91 2.17 9.65 -43.13
CA TRP A 91 3.32 9.88 -42.25
C TRP A 91 4.57 9.90 -43.13
N VAL A 92 5.14 11.07 -43.36
CA VAL A 92 6.38 11.21 -44.12
C VAL A 92 7.54 11.33 -43.14
N ALA A 93 8.40 10.31 -43.13
CA ALA A 93 9.66 10.30 -42.42
C ALA A 93 10.65 11.21 -43.16
N TYR A 94 10.92 12.40 -42.62
CA TYR A 94 12.02 13.22 -43.12
C TYR A 94 13.32 12.76 -42.46
N GLY A 95 14.06 11.93 -43.18
CA GLY A 95 15.47 11.68 -42.94
C GLY A 95 16.17 11.74 -44.28
N TRP A 96 17.21 12.58 -44.39
CA TRP A 96 18.20 12.58 -45.46
C TRP A 96 17.92 13.37 -46.74
N ASN A 97 18.26 14.67 -46.76
CA ASN A 97 18.86 15.29 -47.96
C ASN A 97 19.60 16.61 -47.67
N GLU A 98 20.84 16.51 -47.18
CA GLU A 98 21.81 17.61 -47.35
C GLU A 98 22.89 17.11 -48.30
N ARG A 99 22.58 17.19 -49.59
CA ARG A 99 23.59 17.19 -50.64
C ARG A 99 24.15 18.61 -50.73
N ARG A 100 25.36 18.83 -50.22
CA ARG A 100 26.34 19.71 -50.85
C ARG A 100 27.74 19.40 -50.36
#